data_AF-A0A0F9WJ76-F1
#
_entry.id   AF-A0A0F9WJ76-F1
#
_cell.length_a   1.000
_cell.length_b   1.000
_cell.length_c   1.000
_cell.angle_alpha   90.00
_cell.angle_beta   90.00
_cell.angle_gamma   90.00
#
_symmetry.space_group_name_H-M   'P 1'
#
loop_
_entity.id
_entity.type
_entity.pdbx_description
1 polymer ?
#
loop_
_entity_poly.entity_id
_entity_poly.type
_entity_poly.pdbx_seq_one_letter_code
_entity_poly.pdbx_strand_id
1 'polypeptide(L)'
;MPQIGDTKRAREIGKWFKKGTGSKGTKYIWYACEDCGRERWVAVVKGKPSYLFCRYCVRKGKRFDDVLRKKLSLCNSGANNRRWKGGRSGTTSGYIMVKVHPDDFFLPMATKDCYIMEHRLVMAKHLNRCLLPWEIVHHKNGIRDDNRLENLELLPTNKQHAPSMKWQAEILKRDNQIIELKNEIAELQLYLGEELACDIEKIKRIKAGK
;
A
#
# COMPACT_ATOMS: atom_id res chain seq x y z
N MET A 1 -20.47 36.97 -36.90
CA MET A 1 -20.18 35.81 -36.02
C MET A 1 -20.29 36.28 -34.57
N PRO A 2 -20.86 35.48 -33.65
CA PRO A 2 -20.92 35.86 -32.23
C PRO A 2 -19.51 35.99 -31.64
N GLN A 3 -19.35 36.90 -30.70
CA GLN A 3 -18.11 37.13 -29.94
C GLN A 3 -18.17 36.44 -28.59
N ILE A 4 -17.02 36.04 -28.03
CA ILE A 4 -16.95 35.44 -26.70
C ILE A 4 -17.52 36.43 -25.68
N GLY A 5 -18.48 35.96 -24.88
CA GLY A 5 -19.20 36.80 -23.92
C GLY A 5 -20.58 37.27 -24.39
N ASP A 6 -20.90 37.14 -25.69
CA ASP A 6 -22.23 37.50 -26.20
C ASP A 6 -23.31 36.71 -25.48
N THR A 7 -24.40 37.38 -25.06
CA THR A 7 -25.52 36.72 -24.40
C THR A 7 -26.78 36.79 -25.25
N LYS A 8 -27.50 35.66 -25.34
CA LYS A 8 -28.76 35.54 -26.08
C LYS A 8 -29.74 34.65 -25.34
N ARG A 9 -31.03 34.88 -25.53
CA ARG A 9 -32.09 34.00 -25.05
C ARG A 9 -32.19 32.78 -25.96
N ALA A 10 -32.71 31.68 -25.42
CA ALA A 10 -32.87 30.42 -26.14
C ALA A 10 -33.56 30.55 -27.52
N ARG A 11 -34.56 31.44 -27.65
CA ARG A 11 -35.30 31.67 -28.90
C ARG A 11 -34.43 32.31 -29.99
N GLU A 12 -33.52 33.20 -29.60
CA GLU A 12 -32.65 33.96 -30.52
C GLU A 12 -31.53 33.10 -31.13
N ILE A 13 -31.26 31.94 -30.53
CA ILE A 13 -30.27 30.97 -31.00
C ILE A 13 -30.92 29.72 -31.62
N GLY A 14 -32.23 29.78 -31.91
CA GLY A 14 -32.96 28.67 -32.53
C GLY A 14 -33.15 27.43 -31.64
N LYS A 15 -32.95 27.53 -30.32
CA LYS A 15 -33.22 26.40 -29.41
C LYS A 15 -34.70 26.33 -29.08
N TRP A 16 -35.40 25.46 -29.79
CA TRP A 16 -36.79 25.10 -29.49
C TRP A 16 -36.83 24.00 -28.43
N PHE A 17 -37.50 24.25 -27.31
CA PHE A 17 -37.68 23.25 -26.26
C PHE A 17 -38.90 22.37 -26.55
N LYS A 18 -38.80 21.05 -26.35
CA LYS A 18 -39.97 20.18 -26.28
C LYS A 18 -40.85 20.63 -25.10
N LYS A 19 -42.18 20.66 -25.28
CA LYS A 19 -43.16 21.00 -24.22
C LYS A 19 -42.77 20.27 -22.91
N GLY A 20 -42.51 21.03 -21.85
CA GLY A 20 -42.19 20.50 -20.52
C GLY A 20 -40.70 20.35 -20.17
N THR A 21 -39.75 20.63 -21.06
CA THR A 21 -38.30 20.35 -20.82
C THR A 21 -37.38 21.58 -20.86
N GLY A 22 -37.91 22.80 -20.91
CA GLY A 22 -37.06 23.99 -20.88
C GLY A 22 -37.79 25.27 -20.48
N SER A 23 -37.20 25.98 -19.52
CA SER A 23 -37.65 27.29 -19.06
C SER A 23 -37.57 28.30 -20.21
N LYS A 24 -38.69 28.93 -20.58
CA LYS A 24 -38.78 29.98 -21.63
C LYS A 24 -37.83 31.18 -21.41
N GLY A 25 -37.18 31.29 -20.24
CA GLY A 25 -36.28 32.37 -19.84
C GLY A 25 -34.79 32.03 -19.77
N THR A 26 -34.35 30.84 -20.19
CA THR A 26 -32.92 30.46 -20.11
C THR A 26 -32.07 31.34 -21.03
N LYS A 27 -31.10 32.04 -20.45
CA LYS A 27 -30.06 32.79 -21.17
C LYS A 27 -28.91 31.86 -21.53
N TYR A 28 -28.26 32.16 -22.65
CA TYR A 28 -27.06 31.51 -23.12
C TYR A 28 -25.97 32.56 -23.32
N ILE A 29 -24.72 32.15 -23.12
CA ILE A 29 -23.52 32.93 -23.39
C ILE A 29 -22.68 32.20 -24.44
N TRP A 30 -22.10 32.92 -25.39
CA TRP A 30 -21.12 32.38 -26.31
C TRP A 30 -19.79 32.24 -25.57
N TYR A 31 -19.33 31.01 -25.38
CA TYR A 31 -18.17 30.70 -24.53
C TYR A 31 -17.25 29.69 -25.19
N ALA A 32 -15.94 29.92 -25.07
CA ALA A 32 -14.90 29.01 -25.55
C ALA A 32 -14.59 27.94 -24.49
N CYS A 33 -14.38 26.70 -24.93
CA CYS A 33 -13.89 25.65 -24.07
C CYS A 33 -12.48 25.97 -23.55
N GLU A 34 -12.30 26.08 -22.24
CA GLU A 34 -10.98 26.34 -21.62
C GLU A 34 -9.92 25.28 -21.99
N ASP A 35 -10.31 24.05 -22.34
CA ASP A 35 -9.36 23.00 -22.73
C ASP A 35 -8.98 23.00 -24.22
N CYS A 36 -9.88 23.41 -25.12
CA CYS A 36 -9.67 23.19 -26.57
C CYS A 36 -10.05 24.38 -27.46
N GLY A 37 -10.42 25.51 -26.87
CA GLY A 37 -10.82 26.73 -27.58
C GLY A 37 -12.17 26.66 -28.28
N ARG A 38 -12.78 25.48 -28.49
CA ARG A 38 -14.05 25.37 -29.23
C ARG A 38 -15.18 26.20 -28.61
N GLU A 39 -15.71 27.10 -29.42
CA GLU A 39 -16.77 28.04 -29.08
C GLU A 39 -18.17 27.42 -29.21
N ARG A 40 -19.08 27.79 -28.31
CA ARG A 40 -20.47 27.31 -28.31
C ARG A 40 -21.38 28.19 -27.47
N TRP A 41 -22.68 28.09 -27.69
CA TRP A 41 -23.69 28.60 -26.75
C TRP A 41 -23.80 27.71 -25.51
N VAL A 42 -23.48 28.26 -24.34
CA VAL A 42 -23.58 27.60 -23.01
C VAL A 42 -24.69 28.27 -22.20
N ALA A 43 -25.53 27.51 -21.51
CA ALA A 43 -26.57 28.09 -20.67
C ALA A 43 -25.94 28.89 -19.51
N VAL A 44 -26.59 29.97 -19.08
CA VAL A 44 -26.12 30.79 -17.95
C VAL A 44 -26.92 30.42 -16.70
N VAL A 45 -26.21 30.12 -15.61
CA VAL A 45 -26.79 29.84 -14.28
C VAL A 45 -26.12 30.78 -13.28
N LYS A 46 -26.92 31.57 -12.54
CA LYS A 46 -26.42 32.57 -11.58
C LYS A 46 -25.32 33.49 -12.17
N GLY A 47 -25.51 33.94 -13.41
CA GLY A 47 -24.58 34.85 -14.10
C GLY A 47 -23.30 34.22 -14.65
N LYS A 48 -23.08 32.91 -14.48
CA LYS A 48 -21.91 32.19 -14.98
C LYS A 48 -22.30 31.15 -16.04
N PRO A 49 -21.41 30.81 -17.00
CA PRO A 49 -21.64 29.69 -17.90
C PRO A 49 -21.80 28.40 -17.10
N SER A 50 -22.85 27.62 -17.41
CA SER A 50 -23.16 26.37 -16.71
C SER A 50 -22.09 25.30 -16.91
N TYR A 51 -21.30 25.41 -17.98
CA TYR A 51 -20.19 24.52 -18.31
C TYR A 51 -19.03 25.28 -18.96
N LEU A 52 -17.87 25.26 -18.30
CA LEU A 52 -16.63 25.83 -18.85
C LEU A 52 -16.09 24.98 -20.01
N PHE A 53 -16.19 23.65 -19.90
CA PHE A 53 -15.60 22.71 -20.84
C PHE A 53 -16.63 22.08 -21.80
N CYS A 54 -16.21 21.75 -23.03
CA CYS A 54 -17.07 21.09 -24.00
C CYS A 54 -17.26 19.59 -23.68
N ARG A 55 -18.37 19.01 -24.13
CA ARG A 55 -18.71 17.60 -23.84
C ARG A 55 -17.62 16.61 -24.25
N TYR A 56 -16.92 16.89 -25.34
CA TYR A 56 -15.78 16.08 -25.78
C TYR A 56 -14.61 16.16 -24.81
N CYS A 57 -14.18 17.36 -24.40
CA CYS A 57 -13.07 17.52 -23.46
C CYS A 57 -13.40 16.95 -22.08
N VAL A 58 -14.65 17.11 -21.61
CA VAL A 58 -15.13 16.46 -20.38
C VAL A 58 -15.06 14.93 -20.48
N ARG A 59 -15.37 14.34 -21.65
CA ARG A 59 -15.28 12.88 -21.85
C ARG A 59 -13.85 12.38 -22.10
N LYS A 60 -12.99 13.20 -22.70
CA LYS A 60 -11.60 12.87 -23.00
C LYS A 60 -10.69 13.02 -21.77
N GLY A 61 -11.04 13.91 -20.86
CA GLY A 61 -10.26 14.25 -19.68
C GLY A 61 -10.26 13.15 -18.62
N LYS A 62 -9.26 12.27 -18.64
CA LYS A 62 -8.62 11.86 -17.39
C LYS A 62 -7.79 13.06 -16.91
N ARG A 63 -8.39 14.00 -16.19
CA ARG A 63 -7.60 15.09 -15.57
C ARG A 63 -6.74 14.48 -14.47
N PHE A 64 -5.49 14.90 -14.33
CA PHE A 64 -4.63 14.45 -13.22
C PHE A 64 -5.32 14.74 -11.87
N ASP A 65 -6.02 15.87 -11.78
CA ASP A 65 -6.92 16.24 -10.68
C ASP A 65 -8.13 15.33 -10.52
N ASP A 66 -8.69 14.73 -11.57
CA ASP A 66 -9.86 13.84 -11.44
C ASP A 66 -9.49 12.50 -10.81
N VAL A 67 -8.25 12.02 -10.99
CA VAL A 67 -7.77 10.81 -10.30
C VAL A 67 -7.64 11.09 -8.81
N LEU A 68 -7.06 12.23 -8.43
CA LEU A 68 -6.94 12.65 -7.04
C LEU A 68 -8.33 12.93 -6.43
N ARG A 69 -9.18 13.74 -7.08
CA ARG A 69 -10.55 14.07 -6.65
C ARG A 69 -11.44 12.84 -6.51
N LYS A 70 -11.29 11.84 -7.39
CA LYS A 70 -12.00 10.54 -7.28
C LYS A 70 -11.45 9.70 -6.13
N LYS A 71 -10.13 9.68 -5.92
CA LYS A 71 -9.50 9.04 -4.76
C LYS A 71 -10.02 9.67 -3.46
N LEU A 72 -10.00 11.00 -3.35
CA LEU A 72 -10.54 11.74 -2.20
C LEU A 72 -12.02 11.43 -1.91
N SER A 73 -12.87 11.38 -2.95
CA SER A 73 -14.28 11.01 -2.79
C SER A 73 -14.50 9.58 -2.27
N LEU A 74 -13.62 8.62 -2.62
CA LEU A 74 -13.69 7.23 -2.16
C LEU A 74 -13.21 7.09 -0.71
N CYS A 75 -12.26 7.92 -0.29
CA CYS A 75 -11.73 7.91 1.07
C CYS A 75 -12.75 8.37 2.13
N ASN A 76 -13.80 9.12 1.75
CA ASN A 76 -14.78 9.73 2.67
C ASN A 76 -15.79 8.76 3.32
N SER A 77 -15.73 7.46 3.05
CA SER A 77 -16.56 6.48 3.76
C SER A 77 -15.94 6.16 5.14
N GLY A 78 -16.20 7.03 6.12
CA GLY A 78 -15.67 6.95 7.49
C GLY A 78 -16.66 6.43 8.52
N ALA A 79 -16.58 6.98 9.74
CA ALA A 79 -17.31 6.53 10.93
C ALA A 79 -18.85 6.56 10.82
N ASN A 80 -19.41 7.34 9.89
CA ASN A 80 -20.87 7.42 9.69
C ASN A 80 -21.46 6.17 9.00
N ASN A 81 -20.64 5.26 8.49
CA ASN A 81 -21.10 3.97 7.97
C ASN A 81 -21.25 2.97 9.13
N ARG A 82 -22.45 2.41 9.36
CA ARG A 82 -22.69 1.42 10.43
C ARG A 82 -21.81 0.16 10.36
N ARG A 83 -21.25 -0.14 9.18
CA ARG A 83 -20.31 -1.26 8.96
C ARG A 83 -18.84 -0.88 9.20
N TRP A 84 -18.57 0.36 9.63
CA TRP A 84 -17.24 0.86 9.90
C TRP A 84 -16.64 0.18 11.14
N LYS A 85 -15.58 -0.58 10.94
CA LYS A 85 -14.81 -1.25 12.02
C LYS A 85 -13.49 -0.54 12.28
N GLY A 86 -13.56 0.77 12.55
CA GLY A 86 -12.36 1.58 12.84
C GLY A 86 -11.41 1.75 11.65
N GLY A 87 -11.86 1.46 10.42
CA GLY A 87 -11.04 1.54 9.21
C GLY A 87 -10.02 0.41 9.06
N ARG A 88 -10.09 -0.64 9.89
CA ARG A 88 -9.22 -1.82 9.80
C ARG A 88 -9.96 -2.96 9.09
N SER A 89 -9.32 -3.56 8.09
CA SER A 89 -9.86 -4.68 7.33
C SER A 89 -8.81 -5.76 7.12
N GLY A 90 -9.12 -7.01 7.47
CA GLY A 90 -8.27 -8.15 7.17
C GLY A 90 -8.37 -8.57 5.70
N THR A 91 -7.25 -9.00 5.13
CA THR A 91 -7.19 -9.62 3.80
C THR A 91 -7.27 -11.14 3.91
N THR A 92 -7.64 -11.83 2.83
CA THR A 92 -7.58 -13.31 2.75
C THR A 92 -6.17 -13.84 3.02
N SER A 93 -5.15 -13.04 2.70
CA SER A 93 -3.74 -13.35 2.95
C SER A 93 -3.30 -13.04 4.39
N GLY A 94 -4.19 -12.71 5.33
CA GLY A 94 -3.83 -12.48 6.73
C GLY A 94 -3.16 -11.13 7.03
N TYR A 95 -2.99 -10.25 6.03
CA TYR A 95 -2.55 -8.88 6.27
C TYR A 95 -3.70 -8.00 6.74
N ILE A 96 -3.39 -7.04 7.62
CA ILE A 96 -4.32 -5.99 8.05
C ILE A 96 -4.13 -4.75 7.17
N MET A 97 -5.23 -4.22 6.67
CA MET A 97 -5.31 -2.96 5.92
C MET A 97 -5.90 -1.87 6.81
N VAL A 98 -5.28 -0.70 6.82
CA VAL A 98 -5.74 0.50 7.54
C VAL A 98 -6.19 1.54 6.54
N LYS A 99 -7.42 2.04 6.71
CA LYS A 99 -7.94 3.14 5.90
C LYS A 99 -7.31 4.45 6.34
N VAL A 100 -6.81 5.21 5.38
CA VAL A 100 -6.24 6.54 5.60
C VAL A 100 -7.16 7.65 5.11
N HIS A 101 -7.09 8.79 5.78
CA HIS A 101 -7.83 9.98 5.40
C HIS A 101 -7.28 10.56 4.09
N PRO A 102 -8.09 11.22 3.25
CA PRO A 102 -7.59 11.88 2.04
C PRO A 102 -6.61 13.04 2.31
N ASP A 103 -6.53 13.55 3.52
CA ASP A 103 -5.54 14.57 3.91
C ASP A 103 -4.31 13.97 4.62
N ASP A 104 -4.22 12.64 4.69
CA ASP A 104 -3.11 11.95 5.34
C ASP A 104 -1.85 12.01 4.48
N PHE A 105 -0.70 12.31 5.11
CA PHE A 105 0.62 12.33 4.47
C PHE A 105 0.94 11.01 3.75
N PHE A 106 0.48 9.87 4.28
CA PHE A 106 0.75 8.55 3.72
C PHE A 106 -0.23 8.14 2.60
N LEU A 107 -1.18 9.00 2.21
CA LEU A 107 -2.12 8.74 1.11
C LEU A 107 -1.47 8.27 -0.21
N PRO A 108 -0.26 8.72 -0.61
CA PRO A 108 0.40 8.20 -1.81
C PRO A 108 0.66 6.69 -1.79
N MET A 109 0.83 6.10 -0.61
CA MET A 109 1.00 4.65 -0.42
C MET A 109 -0.31 3.86 -0.46
N ALA A 110 -1.45 4.56 -0.39
CA ALA A 110 -2.76 3.92 -0.28
C ALA A 110 -3.27 3.40 -1.63
N THR A 111 -4.00 2.29 -1.58
CA THR A 111 -4.74 1.74 -2.71
C THR A 111 -5.80 2.72 -3.21
N LYS A 112 -6.46 2.38 -4.33
CA LYS A 112 -7.58 3.17 -4.89
C LYS A 112 -8.72 3.40 -3.89
N ASP A 113 -8.87 2.50 -2.91
CA ASP A 113 -9.92 2.54 -1.88
C ASP A 113 -9.41 3.17 -0.57
N CYS A 114 -8.24 3.80 -0.62
CA CYS A 114 -7.59 4.53 0.48
C CYS A 114 -7.18 3.64 1.66
N TYR A 115 -6.76 2.41 1.37
CA TYR A 115 -6.19 1.50 2.36
C TYR A 115 -4.70 1.34 2.18
N ILE A 116 -3.96 1.25 3.29
CA ILE A 116 -2.53 0.92 3.34
C ILE A 116 -2.37 -0.35 4.18
N MET A 117 -1.46 -1.24 3.80
CA MET A 117 -1.10 -2.38 4.67
C MET A 117 -0.47 -1.88 5.97
N GLU A 118 -0.93 -2.39 7.11
CA GLU A 118 -0.54 -1.90 8.43
C GLU A 118 0.97 -1.96 8.67
N HIS A 119 1.61 -3.09 8.37
CA HIS A 119 3.07 -3.25 8.47
C HIS A 119 3.84 -2.20 7.66
N ARG A 120 3.38 -1.88 6.44
CA ARG A 120 3.98 -0.81 5.62
C ARG A 120 3.77 0.56 6.24
N LEU A 121 2.60 0.81 6.82
CA LEU A 121 2.29 2.09 7.46
C LEU A 121 3.13 2.29 8.73
N VAL A 122 3.31 1.25 9.55
CA VAL A 122 4.15 1.29 10.75
C VAL A 122 5.61 1.59 10.36
N MET A 123 6.15 0.90 9.35
CA MET A 123 7.51 1.16 8.86
C MET A 123 7.66 2.57 8.27
N ALA A 124 6.69 3.04 7.48
CA ALA A 124 6.70 4.39 6.90
C ALA A 124 6.69 5.48 7.97
N LYS A 125 5.88 5.31 9.03
CA LYS A 125 5.84 6.22 10.18
C LYS A 125 7.17 6.25 10.92
N HIS A 126 7.80 5.10 11.12
CA HIS A 126 9.11 5.03 11.76
C HIS A 126 10.21 5.75 10.96
N LEU A 127 10.17 5.64 9.63
CA LEU A 127 11.10 6.31 8.71
C LEU A 127 10.73 7.77 8.41
N ASN A 128 9.56 8.22 8.87
CA ASN A 128 8.99 9.54 8.60
C ASN A 128 8.95 9.92 7.10
N ARG A 129 8.74 8.92 6.22
CA ARG A 129 8.59 9.12 4.78
C ARG A 129 7.70 8.04 4.16
N CYS A 130 7.14 8.32 2.99
CA CYS A 130 6.44 7.31 2.22
C CYS A 130 7.40 6.22 1.71
N LEU A 131 6.95 4.97 1.75
CA LEU A 131 7.65 3.86 1.11
C LEU A 131 7.33 3.81 -0.38
N LEU A 132 8.35 3.50 -1.16
CA LEU A 132 8.26 3.33 -2.60
C LEU A 132 7.58 1.99 -2.93
N PRO A 133 6.99 1.84 -4.13
CA PRO A 133 6.28 0.62 -4.51
C PRO A 133 7.15 -0.66 -4.50
N TRP A 134 8.46 -0.52 -4.69
CA TRP A 134 9.43 -1.63 -4.72
C TRP A 134 10.06 -1.94 -3.36
N GLU A 135 9.93 -1.05 -2.39
CA GLU A 135 10.37 -1.30 -1.02
C GLU A 135 9.37 -2.26 -0.36
N ILE A 136 9.88 -3.36 0.20
CA ILE A 136 9.06 -4.42 0.78
C ILE A 136 9.32 -4.46 2.27
N VAL A 137 8.26 -4.68 3.05
CA VAL A 137 8.36 -4.84 4.49
C VAL A 137 8.05 -6.28 4.82
N HIS A 138 9.02 -6.99 5.39
CA HIS A 138 8.96 -8.41 5.72
C HIS A 138 8.81 -8.61 7.23
N HIS A 139 8.05 -9.63 7.63
CA HIS A 139 7.91 -10.06 9.03
C HIS A 139 8.94 -11.15 9.33
N LYS A 140 9.89 -10.87 10.24
CA LYS A 140 10.99 -11.79 10.59
C LYS A 140 10.47 -13.11 11.17
N ASN A 141 9.45 -13.06 12.01
CA ASN A 141 8.84 -14.24 12.62
C ASN A 141 7.79 -14.95 11.74
N GLY A 142 7.47 -14.42 10.54
CA GLY A 142 6.44 -14.95 9.65
C GLY A 142 4.98 -14.71 10.10
N ILE A 143 4.77 -14.08 11.25
CA ILE A 143 3.45 -13.75 11.82
C ILE A 143 2.99 -12.40 11.25
N ARG A 144 1.94 -12.42 10.42
CA ARG A 144 1.54 -11.27 9.56
C ARG A 144 0.81 -10.14 10.28
N ASP A 145 0.30 -10.38 11.49
CA ASP A 145 -0.37 -9.40 12.33
C ASP A 145 0.54 -8.80 13.42
N ASP A 146 1.73 -9.36 13.65
CA ASP A 146 2.74 -8.81 14.55
C ASP A 146 3.55 -7.70 13.87
N ASN A 147 2.99 -6.48 13.91
CA ASN A 147 3.55 -5.31 13.25
C ASN A 147 4.51 -4.50 14.13
N ARG A 148 5.10 -5.10 15.18
CA ARG A 148 6.12 -4.44 16.00
C ARG A 148 7.38 -4.16 15.18
N LEU A 149 8.01 -3.00 15.36
CA LEU A 149 9.12 -2.54 14.52
C LEU A 149 10.31 -3.52 14.56
N GLU A 150 10.58 -4.12 15.71
CA GLU A 150 11.62 -5.14 15.88
C GLU A 150 11.39 -6.39 15.00
N ASN A 151 10.13 -6.70 14.71
CA ASN A 151 9.71 -7.82 13.87
C ASN A 151 9.64 -7.48 12.37
N LEU A 152 9.75 -6.20 12.01
CA LEU A 152 9.70 -5.75 10.62
C LEU A 152 11.10 -5.54 10.04
N GLU A 153 11.26 -5.85 8.76
CA GLU A 153 12.50 -5.63 8.00
C GLU A 153 12.16 -4.95 6.66
N LEU A 154 12.83 -3.84 6.35
CA LEU A 154 12.66 -3.14 5.07
C LEU A 154 13.69 -3.65 4.07
N LEU A 155 13.21 -4.20 2.95
CA LEU A 155 14.02 -4.74 1.87
C LEU A 155 13.90 -3.84 0.62
N PRO A 156 15.01 -3.42 0.00
CA PRO A 156 14.99 -2.54 -1.17
C PRO A 156 14.43 -3.16 -2.46
N THR A 157 14.33 -4.48 -2.61
CA THR A 157 13.75 -5.11 -3.83
C THR A 157 13.25 -6.54 -3.57
N ASN A 158 12.22 -6.96 -4.31
CA ASN A 158 11.64 -8.32 -4.31
C ASN A 158 12.65 -9.47 -4.53
N LYS A 159 13.79 -9.19 -5.15
CA LYS A 159 14.87 -10.16 -5.36
C LYS A 159 15.57 -10.58 -4.07
N GLN A 160 15.51 -9.76 -3.02
CA GLN A 160 16.10 -10.08 -1.72
C GLN A 160 15.17 -10.92 -0.82
N HIS A 161 13.99 -11.30 -1.31
CA HIS A 161 13.08 -12.23 -0.64
C HIS A 161 13.36 -13.71 -0.96
N ALA A 162 14.05 -14.00 -2.07
CA ALA A 162 14.41 -15.37 -2.46
C ALA A 162 15.48 -16.06 -1.59
N PRO A 163 16.43 -15.36 -0.95
CA PRO A 163 17.43 -16.01 -0.09
C PRO A 163 16.83 -16.58 1.20
N SER A 164 15.81 -15.98 1.83
CA SER A 164 15.52 -16.35 3.24
C SER A 164 15.05 -17.78 3.43
N MET A 165 14.24 -18.36 2.54
CA MET A 165 13.72 -19.73 2.72
C MET A 165 14.79 -20.83 2.51
N LYS A 166 15.62 -20.69 1.46
CA LYS A 166 16.72 -21.65 1.21
C LYS A 166 17.79 -21.53 2.29
N TRP A 167 18.13 -20.31 2.67
CA TRP A 167 19.13 -20.06 3.70
C TRP A 167 18.62 -20.51 5.08
N GLN A 168 17.34 -20.33 5.40
CA GLN A 168 16.74 -20.88 6.62
C GLN A 168 16.78 -22.42 6.64
N ALA A 169 16.46 -23.08 5.52
CA ALA A 169 16.57 -24.53 5.41
C ALA A 169 18.05 -25.00 5.52
N GLU A 170 18.99 -24.28 4.94
CA GLU A 170 20.42 -24.56 5.05
C GLU A 170 20.97 -24.30 6.46
N ILE A 171 20.52 -23.24 7.13
CA ILE A 171 20.86 -22.94 8.52
C ILE A 171 20.33 -24.06 9.42
N LEU A 172 19.07 -24.46 9.27
CA LEU A 172 18.48 -25.56 10.05
C LEU A 172 19.23 -26.88 9.83
N LYS A 173 19.61 -27.16 8.57
CA LYS A 173 20.41 -28.35 8.24
C LYS A 173 21.79 -28.31 8.90
N ARG A 174 22.45 -27.14 8.87
CA ARG A 174 23.74 -26.92 9.52
C ARG A 174 23.62 -27.05 11.04
N ASP A 175 22.59 -26.50 11.64
CA ASP A 175 22.37 -26.54 13.09
C ASP A 175 22.13 -27.97 13.58
N ASN A 176 21.33 -28.75 12.85
CA ASN A 176 21.14 -30.18 13.14
C ASN A 176 22.46 -30.95 13.04
N GLN A 177 23.28 -30.67 12.02
CA GLN A 177 24.58 -31.31 11.87
C GLN A 177 25.56 -30.89 12.96
N ILE A 178 25.52 -29.64 13.43
CA ILE A 178 26.30 -29.18 14.59
C ILE A 178 25.88 -29.93 15.86
N ILE A 179 24.60 -30.22 16.04
CA ILE A 179 24.10 -30.99 17.20
C ILE A 179 24.63 -32.43 17.15
N GLU A 180 24.54 -33.10 16.00
CA GLU A 180 25.06 -34.45 15.81
C GLU A 180 26.57 -34.51 16.12
N LEU A 181 27.35 -33.61 15.52
CA LEU A 181 28.80 -33.55 15.76
C LEU A 181 29.14 -33.26 17.22
N LYS A 182 28.35 -32.42 17.91
CA LYS A 182 28.56 -32.16 19.35
C LYS A 182 28.30 -33.40 20.20
N ASN A 183 27.28 -34.19 19.86
CA ASN A 183 27.00 -35.43 20.57
C ASN A 183 28.10 -36.46 20.34
N GLU A 184 28.58 -36.63 19.10
CA GLU A 184 29.72 -37.51 18.79
C GLU A 184 30.98 -37.11 19.56
N ILE A 185 31.30 -35.82 19.60
CA ILE A 185 32.44 -35.31 20.38
C ILE A 185 32.28 -35.64 21.87
N ALA A 186 31.08 -35.51 22.42
CA ALA A 186 30.81 -35.82 23.82
C ALA A 186 30.97 -37.31 24.14
N GLU A 187 30.51 -38.20 23.24
CA GLU A 187 30.71 -39.65 23.37
C GLU A 187 32.19 -40.05 23.30
N LEU A 188 32.94 -39.48 22.36
CA LEU A 188 34.38 -39.72 22.23
C LEU A 188 35.14 -39.24 23.47
N GLN A 189 34.74 -38.09 24.05
CA GLN A 189 35.34 -37.59 25.28
C GLN A 189 35.07 -38.51 26.48
N LEU A 190 33.88 -39.10 26.57
CA LEU A 190 33.54 -40.11 27.57
C LEU A 190 34.42 -41.36 27.44
N TYR A 191 34.51 -41.90 26.22
CA TYR A 191 35.33 -43.08 25.94
C TYR A 191 36.81 -42.86 26.28
N LEU A 192 37.39 -41.73 25.85
CA LEU A 192 38.76 -41.35 26.19
C LEU A 192 38.94 -41.18 27.70
N GLY A 193 37.95 -40.63 28.40
CA GLY A 193 37.97 -40.50 29.85
C GLY A 193 38.02 -41.85 30.56
N GLU A 194 37.25 -42.83 30.09
CA GLU A 194 37.24 -44.20 30.62
C GLU A 194 38.56 -44.94 30.34
N GLU A 195 39.11 -44.83 29.13
CA GLU A 195 40.41 -45.41 28.80
C GLU A 195 41.53 -44.82 29.65
N LEU A 196 41.57 -43.48 29.79
CA LEU A 196 42.57 -42.80 30.61
C LEU A 196 42.46 -43.21 32.08
N ALA A 197 41.23 -43.36 32.60
CA ALA A 197 41.01 -43.83 33.97
C ALA A 197 41.52 -45.26 34.18
N CYS A 198 41.25 -46.15 33.22
CA CYS A 198 41.73 -47.53 33.21
C CYS A 198 43.27 -47.60 33.20
N ASP A 199 43.92 -46.79 32.37
CA ASP A 199 45.38 -46.76 32.28
C ASP A 199 46.03 -46.13 33.53
N ILE A 200 45.41 -45.08 34.11
CA ILE A 200 45.84 -44.52 35.39
C ILE A 200 45.76 -45.57 36.50
N GLU A 201 44.71 -46.38 36.55
CA GLU A 201 44.59 -47.48 37.52
C GLU A 201 45.67 -48.56 37.34
N LYS A 202 45.95 -48.99 36.10
CA LYS A 202 47.02 -49.94 35.82
C LYS A 202 48.37 -49.40 36.30
N ILE A 203 48.68 -48.14 36.01
CA ILE A 203 49.92 -47.49 36.46
C ILE A 203 49.99 -47.43 38.00
N LYS A 204 48.89 -47.12 38.68
CA LYS A 204 48.84 -47.12 40.16
C LYS A 204 49.11 -48.52 40.74
N ARG A 205 48.52 -49.57 40.17
CA ARG A 205 48.77 -50.97 40.61
C ARG A 205 50.23 -51.38 40.44
N ILE A 206 50.85 -51.01 39.31
CA ILE A 206 52.29 -51.28 39.06
C ILE A 206 53.19 -50.57 40.07
N LYS A 207 52.84 -49.33 40.46
CA LYS A 207 53.61 -48.54 41.44
C LYS A 207 53.42 -49.02 42.89
N ALA A 208 52.29 -49.65 43.23
CA ALA A 208 52.01 -50.14 44.57
C ALA A 208 52.59 -51.56 44.86
N GLY A 209 52.97 -52.30 43.83
CA GLY A 209 53.59 -53.63 43.93
C GLY A 209 55.12 -53.65 43.86
N LYS A 210 55.76 -52.47 43.87
CA LYS A 210 57.22 -52.26 44.01
C LYS A 210 57.50 -51.57 45.33
#